data_AF-A0A2A2J9A9-F1
#
_entry.id   AF-A0A2A2J9A9-F1
#
_cell.length_a   1.000
_cell.length_b   1.000
_cell.length_c   1.000
_cell.angle_alpha   90.00
_cell.angle_beta   90.00
_cell.angle_gamma   90.00
#
_symmetry.space_group_name_H-M   'P 1'
#
loop_
_entity.id
_entity.type
_entity.pdbx_description
1 polymer ?
#
loop_
_entity_poly.entity_id
_entity_poly.type
_entity_poly.pdbx_seq_one_letter_code
_entity_poly.pdbx_strand_id
1 'polypeptide(L)'
;MDGTFFRVPKWYWWVIIPFGLWINFMAWWNPMFLKTSPCLPVIGKTAAWIAETFPMFVIFANIIAVILHVGEAAYAYKLTGDAGLNDDTRKKWTLQTFIIGFPSLKMLKEYSKTKQKKS
;
A
#
# COMPACT_ATOMS: atom_id res chain seq x y z
N MET A 1 14.77 17.57 18.97
CA MET A 1 13.41 17.76 18.42
C MET A 1 13.43 17.17 17.02
N ASP A 2 13.11 15.90 16.89
CA ASP A 2 13.35 15.17 15.62
C ASP A 2 12.09 15.23 14.77
N GLY A 3 11.57 16.45 14.54
CA GLY A 3 10.36 16.71 13.77
C GLY A 3 10.47 16.33 12.29
N THR A 4 11.66 15.87 11.86
CA THR A 4 12.06 15.56 10.50
C THR A 4 12.30 14.07 10.24
N PHE A 5 11.99 13.18 11.20
CA PHE A 5 12.21 11.75 11.04
C PHE A 5 11.40 11.17 9.88
N PHE A 6 12.09 10.73 8.83
CA PHE A 6 11.51 10.06 7.67
C PHE A 6 12.41 8.93 7.20
N ARG A 7 11.81 7.78 6.87
CA ARG A 7 12.57 6.62 6.37
C ARG A 7 11.75 5.90 5.31
N VAL A 8 12.45 5.48 4.26
CA VAL A 8 11.85 4.77 3.12
C VAL A 8 11.90 3.25 3.32
N PRO A 9 10.82 2.52 2.98
CA PRO A 9 10.83 1.07 2.91
C PRO A 9 11.87 0.58 1.91
N LYS A 10 12.30 -0.67 2.07
CA LYS A 10 13.20 -1.32 1.12
C LYS A 10 12.62 -1.28 -0.29
N TRP A 11 13.49 -1.12 -1.29
CA TRP A 11 13.12 -0.84 -2.69
C TRP A 11 12.13 -1.85 -3.28
N TYR A 12 12.22 -3.13 -2.92
CA TYR A 12 11.34 -4.17 -3.48
C TYR A 12 9.86 -3.95 -3.12
N TRP A 13 9.53 -3.29 -1.99
CA TRP A 13 8.15 -2.97 -1.64
C TRP A 13 7.52 -1.95 -2.61
N TRP A 14 8.34 -1.05 -3.15
CA TRP A 14 7.92 -0.07 -4.17
C TRP A 14 7.61 -0.71 -5.53
N VAL A 15 8.02 -1.96 -5.73
CA VAL A 15 7.66 -2.73 -6.92
C VAL A 15 6.50 -3.66 -6.60
N ILE A 16 6.62 -4.47 -5.54
CA ILE A 16 5.66 -5.53 -5.22
C ILE A 16 4.25 -5.00 -4.96
N ILE A 17 4.10 -3.93 -4.15
CA ILE A 17 2.77 -3.44 -3.76
C ILE A 17 2.05 -2.77 -4.93
N PRO A 18 2.64 -1.77 -5.62
CA PRO A 18 1.95 -1.15 -6.75
C PRO A 18 1.68 -2.15 -7.88
N PHE A 19 2.60 -3.08 -8.14
CA PHE A 19 2.41 -4.10 -9.16
C PHE A 19 1.29 -5.09 -8.80
N GLY A 20 1.19 -5.50 -7.54
CA GLY A 20 0.10 -6.34 -7.04
C GLY A 20 -1.26 -5.64 -7.14
N LEU A 21 -1.34 -4.36 -6.74
CA LEU A 21 -2.55 -3.55 -6.90
C LEU A 21 -2.94 -3.39 -8.37
N TRP A 22 -1.96 -3.18 -9.25
CA TRP A 22 -2.20 -3.08 -10.68
C TRP A 22 -2.73 -4.40 -11.28
N ILE A 23 -2.17 -5.56 -10.92
CA ILE A 23 -2.72 -6.86 -11.34
C ILE A 23 -4.15 -7.02 -10.84
N ASN A 24 -4.41 -6.71 -9.56
CA ASN A 24 -5.73 -6.83 -8.96
C ASN A 24 -6.77 -5.95 -9.69
N PHE A 25 -6.38 -4.73 -10.07
CA PHE A 25 -7.22 -3.84 -10.86
C PHE A 25 -7.41 -4.35 -12.30
N MET A 26 -6.34 -4.79 -12.97
CA MET A 26 -6.41 -5.33 -14.33
C MET A 26 -7.24 -6.61 -14.40
N ALA A 27 -7.25 -7.43 -13.35
CA ALA A 27 -8.08 -8.62 -13.29
C ALA A 27 -9.58 -8.28 -13.36
N TRP A 28 -9.99 -7.16 -12.77
CA TRP A 28 -11.35 -6.64 -12.88
C TRP A 28 -11.60 -5.92 -14.21
N TRP A 29 -10.67 -5.05 -14.62
CA TRP A 29 -10.86 -4.15 -15.78
C TRP A 29 -10.73 -4.85 -17.13
N ASN A 30 -9.70 -5.69 -17.30
CA ASN A 30 -9.40 -6.38 -18.55
C ASN A 30 -8.64 -7.69 -18.27
N PRO A 31 -9.34 -8.76 -17.82
CA PRO A 31 -8.70 -10.04 -17.56
C PRO A 31 -8.10 -10.69 -18.82
N MET A 32 -8.64 -10.38 -20.01
CA MET A 32 -8.10 -10.87 -21.29
C MET A 32 -6.67 -10.38 -21.53
N PHE A 33 -6.37 -9.12 -21.19
CA PHE A 33 -5.01 -8.59 -21.26
C PHE A 33 -4.04 -9.38 -20.36
N LEU A 34 -4.43 -9.69 -19.12
CA LEU A 34 -3.60 -10.49 -18.22
C LEU A 34 -3.40 -11.92 -18.73
N LYS A 35 -4.44 -12.53 -19.30
CA LYS A 35 -4.43 -13.90 -19.83
C LYS A 35 -3.49 -14.07 -21.03
N THR A 36 -3.40 -13.05 -21.88
CA THR A 36 -2.65 -13.08 -23.14
C THR A 36 -1.26 -12.44 -23.03
N SER A 37 -0.95 -11.78 -21.91
CA SER A 37 0.34 -11.11 -21.72
C SER A 37 1.51 -12.11 -21.66
N PRO A 38 2.50 -12.00 -22.57
CA PRO A 38 3.68 -12.87 -22.56
C PRO A 38 4.60 -12.59 -21.36
N CYS A 39 4.53 -11.40 -20.78
CA CYS A 39 5.34 -11.00 -19.63
C CYS A 39 4.84 -11.59 -18.31
N LEU A 40 3.59 -12.08 -18.25
CA LEU A 40 2.95 -12.61 -17.03
C LEU A 40 2.33 -13.99 -17.27
N PRO A 41 3.11 -14.97 -17.75
CA PRO A 41 2.57 -16.21 -18.30
C PRO A 41 1.80 -17.04 -17.28
N VAL A 42 2.25 -17.03 -16.01
CA VAL A 42 1.59 -17.76 -14.91
C VAL A 42 0.66 -16.82 -14.15
N ILE A 43 1.23 -15.75 -13.57
CA ILE A 43 0.49 -14.81 -12.70
C ILE A 43 -0.71 -14.20 -13.44
N GLY A 44 -0.54 -13.78 -14.70
CA GLY A 44 -1.61 -13.17 -15.49
C GLY A 44 -2.74 -14.15 -15.80
N LYS A 45 -2.40 -15.39 -16.19
CA LYS A 45 -3.41 -16.45 -16.43
C LYS A 45 -4.16 -16.83 -15.16
N THR A 46 -3.47 -16.95 -14.02
CA THR A 46 -4.10 -17.23 -12.73
C THR A 46 -5.02 -16.09 -12.31
N ALA A 47 -4.57 -14.84 -12.40
CA ALA A 47 -5.39 -13.68 -12.05
C ALA A 47 -6.63 -13.55 -12.96
N ALA A 48 -6.48 -13.79 -14.27
CA ALA A 48 -7.59 -13.82 -15.20
C ALA A 48 -8.58 -14.96 -14.88
N TRP A 49 -8.08 -16.16 -14.57
CA TRP A 49 -8.92 -17.29 -14.18
C TRP A 49 -9.71 -17.00 -12.89
N ILE A 50 -9.09 -16.35 -11.89
CA ILE A 50 -9.79 -15.92 -10.66
C ILE A 50 -10.89 -14.91 -11.00
N ALA A 51 -10.62 -13.94 -11.88
CA ALA A 51 -11.61 -12.96 -12.29
C ALA A 51 -12.79 -13.56 -13.06
N GLU A 52 -12.51 -14.50 -13.97
CA GLU A 52 -13.53 -15.23 -14.74
C GLU A 52 -14.38 -16.14 -13.83
N THR A 53 -13.75 -16.78 -12.83
CA THR A 53 -14.42 -17.76 -11.93
C THR A 53 -15.14 -17.08 -10.77
N PHE A 54 -14.56 -16.03 -10.20
CA PHE A 54 -15.03 -15.35 -8.98
C PHE A 54 -15.07 -13.82 -9.16
N PRO A 55 -15.93 -13.28 -10.04
CA PRO A 55 -15.93 -11.85 -10.38
C PRO A 55 -16.21 -10.95 -9.16
N MET A 56 -17.13 -11.36 -8.28
CA MET A 56 -17.45 -10.62 -7.05
C MET A 56 -16.23 -10.53 -6.11
N PHE A 57 -15.42 -11.59 -6.03
CA PHE A 57 -14.22 -11.59 -5.20
C PHE A 57 -13.24 -10.50 -5.66
N VAL A 58 -13.01 -10.36 -6.97
CA VAL A 58 -12.09 -9.35 -7.50
C VAL A 58 -12.60 -7.93 -7.28
N ILE A 59 -13.91 -7.70 -7.39
CA ILE A 59 -14.54 -6.41 -7.05
C ILE A 59 -14.29 -6.07 -5.58
N PHE A 60 -14.61 -7.00 -4.67
CA PHE A 60 -14.38 -6.79 -3.24
C PHE A 60 -12.91 -6.59 -2.92
N ALA A 61 -12.00 -7.35 -3.54
CA ALA A 61 -10.56 -7.19 -3.34
C ALA A 61 -10.08 -5.78 -3.73
N ASN A 62 -10.56 -5.23 -4.85
CA ASN A 62 -10.25 -3.85 -5.27
C ASN A 62 -10.79 -2.82 -4.28
N ILE A 63 -12.04 -2.95 -3.85
CA ILE A 63 -12.66 -2.02 -2.88
C ILE A 63 -11.90 -2.06 -1.55
N ILE A 64 -11.62 -3.27 -1.04
CA ILE A 64 -10.88 -3.46 0.22
C ILE A 64 -9.47 -2.90 0.10
N ALA A 65 -8.77 -3.11 -1.01
CA ALA A 65 -7.44 -2.56 -1.22
C ALA A 65 -7.42 -1.03 -1.14
N VAL A 66 -8.38 -0.36 -1.79
CA VAL A 66 -8.52 1.11 -1.71
C VAL A 66 -8.81 1.55 -0.27
N ILE A 67 -9.76 0.91 0.41
CA ILE A 67 -10.11 1.23 1.80
C ILE A 67 -8.90 1.07 2.73
N LEU A 68 -8.14 -0.02 2.59
CA LEU A 68 -6.95 -0.28 3.40
C LEU A 68 -5.88 0.79 3.17
N HIS A 69 -5.53 1.11 1.93
CA HIS A 69 -4.50 2.11 1.64
C HIS A 69 -4.90 3.52 2.10
N VAL A 70 -6.18 3.91 1.90
CA VAL A 70 -6.70 5.19 2.41
C VAL A 70 -6.70 5.21 3.94
N GLY A 71 -7.16 4.13 4.57
CA GLY A 71 -7.20 3.99 6.04
C GLY A 71 -5.81 4.03 6.66
N GLU A 72 -4.84 3.33 6.07
CA GLU A 72 -3.44 3.34 6.51
C GLU A 72 -2.82 4.73 6.36
N ALA A 73 -3.09 5.43 5.25
CA ALA A 73 -2.60 6.79 5.03
C ALA A 73 -3.19 7.79 6.04
N ALA A 74 -4.49 7.72 6.28
CA ALA A 74 -5.18 8.55 7.28
C ALA A 74 -4.64 8.28 8.70
N TYR A 75 -4.43 7.00 9.04
CA TYR A 75 -3.85 6.62 10.32
C TYR A 75 -2.39 7.09 10.46
N ALA A 76 -1.57 7.01 9.40
CA ALA A 76 -0.21 7.58 9.39
C ALA A 76 -0.22 9.11 9.58
N TYR A 77 -1.16 9.81 8.95
CA TYR A 77 -1.32 11.25 9.09
C TYR A 77 -1.65 11.66 10.54
N LYS A 78 -2.50 10.89 11.22
CA LYS A 78 -2.78 11.07 12.65
C LYS A 78 -1.54 10.75 13.49
N LEU A 79 -0.91 9.60 13.27
CA LEU A 79 0.21 9.11 14.07
C LEU A 79 1.44 10.05 14.01
N THR A 80 1.70 10.65 12.85
CA THR A 80 2.75 11.67 12.70
C THR A 80 2.43 12.98 13.44
N GLY A 81 1.15 13.38 13.48
CA GLY A 81 0.68 14.52 14.28
C GLY A 81 0.82 14.26 15.79
N ASP A 82 0.37 13.10 16.26
CA ASP A 82 0.52 12.68 17.66
C ASP A 82 2.00 12.57 18.06
N ALA A 83 2.86 12.18 17.12
CA ALA A 83 4.30 12.14 17.30
C ALA A 83 4.96 13.54 17.15
N GLY A 84 4.24 14.63 16.96
CA GLY A 84 4.79 15.98 16.84
C GLY A 84 5.82 16.14 15.70
N LEU A 85 5.63 15.41 14.60
CA LEU A 85 6.42 15.63 13.38
C LEU A 85 5.92 16.87 12.64
N ASN A 86 6.82 17.52 11.90
CA ASN A 86 6.44 18.68 11.10
C ASN A 86 5.55 18.29 9.90
N ASP A 87 4.85 19.28 9.33
CA ASP A 87 3.85 19.03 8.30
C ASP A 87 4.43 18.41 7.02
N ASP A 88 5.65 18.77 6.63
CA ASP A 88 6.31 18.20 5.45
C ASP A 88 6.63 16.71 5.64
N THR A 89 7.13 16.35 6.81
CA THR A 89 7.45 14.96 7.16
C THR A 89 6.17 14.13 7.28
N ARG A 90 5.13 14.71 7.86
CA ARG A 90 3.79 14.13 7.94
C ARG A 90 3.21 13.85 6.55
N LYS A 91 3.24 14.82 5.63
CA LYS A 91 2.81 14.62 4.23
C LYS A 91 3.60 13.50 3.55
N LYS A 92 4.92 13.46 3.71
CA LYS A 92 5.78 12.39 3.16
C LYS A 92 5.39 11.01 3.69
N TRP A 93 5.19 10.86 5.00
CA TRP A 93 4.74 9.60 5.60
C TRP A 93 3.35 9.18 5.12
N THR A 94 2.41 10.12 5.03
CA THR A 94 1.05 9.86 4.53
C THR A 94 1.08 9.40 3.08
N LEU A 95 1.81 10.09 2.20
CA LEU A 95 1.93 9.72 0.79
C LEU A 95 2.62 8.37 0.61
N GLN A 96 3.75 8.16 1.29
CA GLN A 96 4.46 6.88 1.26
C GLN A 96 3.58 5.72 1.75
N THR A 97 2.80 5.95 2.81
CA THR A 97 1.88 4.94 3.35
C THR A 97 0.69 4.71 2.42
N PHE A 98 0.20 5.74 1.74
CA PHE A 98 -0.83 5.55 0.72
C PHE A 98 -0.36 4.66 -0.44
N ILE A 99 0.90 4.81 -0.89
CA ILE A 99 1.44 4.04 -2.02
C ILE A 99 1.84 2.62 -1.59
N ILE A 100 2.55 2.51 -0.47
CA ILE A 100 3.23 1.27 -0.05
C ILE A 100 2.44 0.50 1.00
N GLY A 101 1.54 1.16 1.72
CA GLY A 101 0.71 0.57 2.76
C GLY A 101 1.49 0.17 4.01
N PHE A 102 1.15 -1.00 4.53
CA PHE A 102 1.65 -1.55 5.80
C PHE A 102 3.19 -1.49 6.01
N PRO A 103 4.09 -1.68 5.02
CA PRO A 103 5.53 -1.63 5.25
C PRO A 103 5.99 -0.24 5.69
N SER A 104 5.42 0.82 5.10
CA SER A 104 5.65 2.20 5.53
C SER A 104 5.08 2.42 6.94
N LEU A 105 3.82 2.01 7.15
CA LEU A 105 3.15 2.24 8.42
C LEU A 105 3.85 1.53 9.60
N LYS A 106 4.40 0.33 9.38
CA LYS A 106 5.15 -0.42 10.39
C LYS A 106 6.35 0.38 10.90
N MET A 107 7.14 0.96 10.00
CA MET A 107 8.31 1.76 10.36
C MET A 107 7.93 3.01 11.17
N LEU A 108 6.83 3.66 10.81
CA LEU A 108 6.31 4.81 11.56
C LEU A 108 5.80 4.41 12.95
N LYS A 109 5.09 3.27 13.06
CA LYS A 109 4.64 2.72 14.35
C LYS A 109 5.81 2.41 15.28
N GLU A 110 6.90 1.84 14.76
CA GLU A 110 8.12 1.56 15.53
C GLU A 110 8.77 2.86 16.08
N TYR A 111 8.82 3.91 15.26
CA TYR A 111 9.29 5.24 15.69
C TYR A 111 8.38 5.81 16.80
N SER A 112 7.07 5.84 16.58
CA SER A 112 6.13 6.41 17.55
C SER A 112 6.16 5.69 18.89
N LYS A 113 6.29 4.36 18.90
CA LYS A 113 6.45 3.57 20.14
C LYS A 113 7.73 3.95 20.89
N THR A 114 8.83 4.13 20.18
CA THR A 114 10.10 4.57 20.77
C THR A 114 10.00 5.96 21.37
N LYS A 115 9.30 6.88 20.69
CA LYS A 115 9.10 8.24 21.17
C LYS A 115 8.24 8.29 22.44
N GLN A 116 7.15 7.51 22.47
CA GLN A 116 6.28 7.42 23.65
C GLN A 116 7.00 6.85 24.88
N LYS A 117 7.89 5.87 24.72
CA LYS A 117 8.68 5.32 25.85
C LYS A 117 9.71 6.29 26.43
N LYS A 118 10.08 7.33 25.69
CA LYS A 118 11.10 8.32 26.08
C LYS A 118 10.49 9.61 26.63
N SER A 119 9.16 9.76 26.58
CA SER A 119 8.41 10.86 27.16
C SER A 119 7.87 10.49 28.53
#